data_AF-A0A9D7XTE5-F1
#
_entry.id   AF-A0A9D7XTE5-F1
#
_cell.length_a   1.000
_cell.length_b   1.000
_cell.length_c   1.000
_cell.angle_alpha   90.00
_cell.angle_beta   90.00
_cell.angle_gamma   90.00
#
_symmetry.space_group_name_H-M   'P 1'
#
loop_
_entity.id
_entity.type
_entity.pdbx_description
1 polymer ?
#
loop_
_entity_poly.entity_id
_entity_poly.type
_entity_poly.pdbx_seq_one_letter_code
_entity_poly.pdbx_strand_id
1 'polypeptide(L)'
;MNDGHHYTALQHNTILKYDLRTGKVVDTILDVSSLMLPGELNQVDDYTFSDNESQILLATGTESISPFNKRMELCIQPGYRKTTKLSDVNKQMHALFLPDGKRVAYVMDNDLYFKRSCIRQDDPGHYRWKSQCDHQRIL
;
A
#
# COMPACT_ATOMS: atom_id res chain seq x y z
N MET A 1 7.33 11.02 -8.99
CA MET A 1 8.44 10.42 -8.23
C MET A 1 9.30 11.52 -7.65
N ASN A 2 10.00 11.24 -6.55
CA ASN A 2 10.84 12.20 -5.82
C ASN A 2 12.12 12.60 -6.59
N ASP A 3 12.26 12.16 -7.84
CA ASP A 3 13.33 12.55 -8.76
C ASP A 3 12.96 13.76 -9.64
N GLY A 4 11.70 14.20 -9.64
CA GLY A 4 11.23 15.34 -10.45
C GLY A 4 11.22 15.11 -11.97
N HIS A 5 11.61 13.92 -12.44
CA HIS A 5 11.72 13.58 -13.86
C HIS A 5 10.72 12.52 -14.30
N HIS A 6 10.05 11.86 -13.35
CA HIS A 6 9.17 10.74 -13.66
C HIS A 6 7.84 10.81 -12.90
N TYR A 7 6.82 10.25 -13.53
CA TYR A 7 5.53 9.97 -12.92
C TYR A 7 5.19 8.49 -13.08
N THR A 8 4.19 8.03 -12.33
CA THR A 8 3.73 6.65 -12.39
C THR A 8 2.25 6.61 -12.76
N ALA A 9 1.83 5.53 -13.41
CA ALA A 9 0.43 5.27 -13.67
C ALA A 9 0.12 3.78 -13.53
N LEU A 10 -1.09 3.47 -13.08
CA LEU A 10 -1.62 2.12 -13.05
C LEU A 10 -2.23 1.79 -14.43
N GLN A 11 -1.68 0.79 -15.10
CA GLN A 11 -2.20 0.27 -16.37
C GLN A 11 -2.33 -1.25 -16.29
N HIS A 12 -3.53 -1.78 -16.52
CA HIS A 12 -3.78 -3.23 -16.53
C HIS A 12 -3.19 -3.95 -15.30
N ASN A 13 -3.44 -3.41 -14.10
CA ASN A 13 -2.92 -3.96 -12.84
C ASN A 13 -1.38 -3.91 -12.70
N THR A 14 -0.72 -3.06 -13.48
CA THR A 14 0.73 -2.83 -13.41
C THR A 14 1.02 -1.36 -13.17
N ILE A 15 1.84 -1.05 -12.16
CA ILE A 15 2.33 0.30 -11.90
C ILE A 15 3.57 0.52 -12.76
N LEU A 16 3.47 1.39 -13.76
CA LEU A 16 4.53 1.72 -14.70
C LEU A 16 5.13 3.08 -14.38
N LYS A 17 6.44 3.22 -14.58
CA LYS A 17 7.19 4.48 -14.48
C LYS A 17 7.35 5.08 -15.87
N TYR A 18 7.01 6.35 -15.99
CA TYR A 18 7.09 7.12 -17.24
C TYR A 18 8.10 8.25 -17.08
N ASP A 19 8.86 8.50 -18.14
CA ASP A 19 9.64 9.73 -18.29
C ASP A 19 8.67 10.89 -18.55
N LEU A 20 8.75 11.93 -17.71
CA LEU A 20 7.83 13.07 -17.73
C LEU A 20 7.90 13.85 -19.04
N ARG A 21 9.07 13.91 -19.68
CA ARG A 21 9.31 14.73 -20.88
C ARG A 21 8.85 14.04 -22.14
N THR A 22 9.04 12.72 -22.23
CA THR A 22 8.80 11.93 -23.43
C THR A 22 7.50 11.13 -23.38
N GLY A 23 6.93 10.93 -22.20
CA GLY A 23 5.74 10.10 -22.00
C GLY A 23 5.97 8.61 -22.24
N LYS A 24 7.23 8.17 -22.34
CA LYS A 24 7.59 6.77 -22.59
C LYS A 24 7.72 6.02 -21.27
N VAL A 25 7.31 4.75 -21.27
CA VAL A 25 7.58 3.82 -20.17
C VAL A 25 9.09 3.59 -20.09
N VAL A 26 9.66 3.79 -18.91
CA VAL A 26 11.09 3.57 -18.64
C VAL A 26 11.34 2.43 -17.67
N ASP A 27 10.33 2.06 -16.86
CA ASP A 27 10.44 0.96 -15.92
C ASP A 27 9.06 0.42 -15.49
N THR A 28 9.06 -0.78 -14.92
CA THR A 28 7.91 -1.40 -14.27
C THR A 28 8.15 -1.45 -12.77
N ILE A 29 7.38 -0.68 -11.99
CA ILE A 29 7.54 -0.58 -10.54
C ILE A 29 6.95 -1.80 -9.83
N LEU A 30 5.74 -2.19 -10.24
CA LEU A 30 5.01 -3.27 -9.60
C LEU A 30 4.04 -3.90 -10.58
N ASP A 31 4.21 -5.19 -10.84
CA ASP A 31 3.18 -6.01 -11.47
C ASP A 31 2.34 -6.67 -10.37
N VAL A 32 1.09 -6.22 -10.20
CA VAL A 32 0.20 -6.72 -9.14
C VAL A 32 -0.16 -8.19 -9.39
N SER A 33 -0.18 -8.65 -10.63
CA SER A 33 -0.46 -10.06 -10.96
C SER A 33 0.60 -11.02 -10.39
N SER A 34 1.81 -10.50 -10.10
CA SER A 34 2.89 -11.26 -9.48
C SER A 34 2.77 -11.37 -7.95
N LEU A 35 1.80 -10.68 -7.35
CA LEU A 35 1.63 -10.60 -5.90
C LEU A 35 0.73 -11.70 -5.36
N MET A 36 1.03 -12.13 -4.14
CA MET A 36 0.11 -12.96 -3.36
C MET A 36 -0.91 -12.04 -2.69
N LEU A 37 -2.02 -11.79 -3.40
CA LEU A 37 -3.16 -11.06 -2.85
C LEU A 37 -4.03 -12.00 -1.99
N PRO A 38 -4.60 -11.52 -0.89
CA PRO A 38 -5.46 -12.34 -0.04
C PRO A 38 -6.87 -12.48 -0.63
N GLY A 39 -7.40 -13.71 -0.65
CA GLY A 39 -8.77 -14.00 -1.09
C GLY A 39 -8.93 -13.96 -2.61
N GLU A 40 -10.08 -13.47 -3.08
CA GLU A 40 -10.42 -13.37 -4.52
C GLU A 40 -9.97 -12.04 -5.17
N LEU A 41 -9.18 -11.23 -4.44
CA LEU A 41 -8.70 -9.95 -4.95
C LEU A 41 -7.74 -10.18 -6.13
N ASN A 42 -8.12 -9.70 -7.29
CA ASN A 42 -7.37 -9.84 -8.54
C ASN A 42 -7.10 -8.49 -9.24
N GLN A 43 -7.70 -7.40 -8.74
CA GLN A 43 -7.60 -6.07 -9.34
C GLN A 43 -7.28 -5.01 -8.28
N VAL A 44 -6.37 -4.12 -8.63
CA VAL A 44 -6.08 -2.88 -7.90
C VAL A 44 -6.80 -1.73 -8.60
N ASP A 45 -7.43 -0.90 -7.79
CA ASP A 45 -8.17 0.28 -8.23
C ASP A 45 -7.29 1.53 -8.17
N ASP A 46 -6.45 1.62 -7.14
CA ASP A 46 -5.61 2.79 -6.88
C ASP A 46 -4.38 2.41 -6.06
N TYR A 47 -3.41 3.31 -6.01
CA TYR A 47 -2.20 3.11 -5.22
C TYR A 47 -1.63 4.44 -4.72
N THR A 48 -0.81 4.37 -3.67
CA THR A 48 -0.10 5.53 -3.13
C THR A 48 1.27 5.10 -2.63
N PHE A 49 2.30 5.91 -2.86
CA PHE A 49 3.63 5.68 -2.31
C PHE A 49 3.75 6.28 -0.91
N SER A 50 4.61 5.69 -0.07
CA SER A 50 5.13 6.39 1.10
C SER A 50 6.00 7.58 0.68
N ASP A 51 6.19 8.57 1.55
CA ASP A 51 6.97 9.78 1.25
C ASP A 51 8.38 9.50 0.72
N ASN A 52 9.00 8.39 1.14
CA ASN A 52 10.32 7.94 0.68
C ASN A 52 10.29 6.87 -0.42
N GLU A 53 9.12 6.60 -1.01
CA GLU A 53 8.87 5.61 -2.08
C GLU A 53 9.24 4.15 -1.74
N SER A 54 9.54 3.85 -0.47
CA SER A 54 9.95 2.50 -0.02
C SER A 54 8.78 1.53 0.15
N GLN A 55 7.54 2.03 0.13
CA GLN A 55 6.32 1.27 0.30
C GLN A 55 5.23 1.78 -0.62
N ILE A 56 4.32 0.87 -0.97
CA ILE A 56 3.14 1.13 -1.77
C ILE A 56 1.93 0.66 -0.97
N LEU A 57 0.93 1.53 -0.87
CA LEU A 57 -0.41 1.20 -0.43
C LEU A 57 -1.25 0.91 -1.68
N LEU A 58 -1.92 -0.24 -1.71
CA LEU A 58 -2.78 -0.68 -2.81
C LEU A 58 -4.22 -0.72 -2.34
N ALA A 59 -5.08 0.01 -3.04
CA ALA A 59 -6.53 -0.04 -2.86
C ALA A 59 -7.16 -1.07 -3.79
N THR A 60 -8.02 -1.92 -3.24
CA THR A 60 -8.72 -2.98 -3.98
C THR A 60 -10.19 -3.08 -3.56
N GLY A 61 -11.04 -3.56 -4.47
CA GLY A 61 -12.44 -3.86 -4.17
C GLY A 61 -13.29 -2.62 -3.88
N THR A 62 -13.02 -1.53 -4.59
CA THR A 62 -13.74 -0.26 -4.47
C THR A 62 -15.17 -0.41 -5.01
N GLU A 63 -16.16 -0.36 -4.12
CA GLU A 63 -17.58 -0.43 -4.48
C GLU A 63 -18.11 0.97 -4.83
N SER A 64 -18.16 1.34 -6.13
CA SER A 64 -18.65 2.64 -6.66
C SER A 64 -17.74 3.88 -6.45
N ILE A 65 -18.12 5.03 -7.01
CA ILE A 65 -17.37 6.31 -7.01
C ILE A 65 -17.99 7.27 -5.97
N SER A 66 -17.97 6.90 -4.70
CA SER A 66 -18.41 7.76 -3.59
C SER A 66 -17.25 7.99 -2.60
N PRO A 67 -17.07 9.21 -2.07
CA PRO A 67 -15.98 9.54 -1.15
C PRO A 67 -16.04 8.81 0.20
N PHE A 68 -17.12 8.09 0.51
CA PHE A 68 -17.31 7.30 1.73
C PHE A 68 -17.09 5.80 1.54
N ASN A 69 -16.58 5.36 0.38
CA ASN A 69 -16.52 3.95 0.06
C ASN A 69 -15.45 3.22 0.87
N LYS A 70 -15.87 2.13 1.50
CA LYS A 70 -14.99 1.18 2.16
C LYS A 70 -14.30 0.33 1.09
N ARG A 71 -12.97 0.20 1.19
CA ARG A 71 -12.12 -0.61 0.31
C ARG A 71 -11.19 -1.50 1.13
N MET A 72 -10.60 -2.49 0.49
CA MET A 72 -9.53 -3.26 1.11
C MET A 72 -8.19 -2.62 0.73
N GLU A 73 -7.44 -2.20 1.73
CA GLU A 73 -6.15 -1.56 1.56
C GLU A 73 -5.04 -2.54 1.99
N LEU A 74 -4.05 -2.69 1.11
CA LEU A 74 -2.93 -3.60 1.29
C LEU A 74 -1.62 -2.80 1.26
N CYS A 75 -0.73 -3.06 2.20
CA CYS A 75 0.61 -2.48 2.17
C CYS A 75 1.61 -3.49 1.60
N ILE A 76 2.50 -3.02 0.73
CA ILE A 76 3.56 -3.81 0.11
C ILE A 76 4.86 -3.03 0.04
N GLN A 77 5.99 -3.74 0.12
CA GLN A 77 7.31 -3.20 -0.17
C GLN A 77 7.71 -3.59 -1.61
N PRO A 78 8.13 -2.63 -2.45
CA PRO A 78 8.64 -2.92 -3.79
C PRO A 78 9.77 -3.97 -3.73
N GLY A 79 9.74 -4.95 -4.63
CA GLY A 79 10.68 -6.09 -4.65
C GLY A 79 10.27 -7.30 -3.79
N TYR A 80 9.23 -7.17 -2.95
CA TYR A 80 8.65 -8.29 -2.22
C TYR A 80 7.29 -8.67 -2.78
N ARG A 81 6.98 -9.96 -2.84
CA ARG A 81 5.68 -10.46 -3.36
C ARG A 81 4.57 -10.55 -2.31
N LYS A 82 4.91 -10.30 -1.04
CA LYS A 82 3.99 -10.47 0.08
C LYS A 82 3.27 -9.16 0.38
N THR A 83 1.95 -9.20 0.40
CA THR A 83 1.10 -8.11 0.84
C THR A 83 0.70 -8.28 2.30
N THR A 84 0.43 -7.17 2.98
CA THR A 84 -0.12 -7.18 4.34
C THR A 84 -1.40 -6.36 4.37
N LYS A 85 -2.49 -6.96 4.84
CA LYS A 85 -3.76 -6.26 5.04
C LYS A 85 -3.63 -5.20 6.14
N LEU A 86 -4.32 -4.07 5.97
CA LEU A 86 -4.45 -3.12 7.08
C LEU A 86 -5.34 -3.68 8.20
N SER A 87 -6.46 -4.33 7.88
CA SER A 87 -7.33 -5.02 8.84
C SER A 87 -7.81 -6.37 8.29
N ASP A 88 -7.97 -7.34 9.18
CA ASP A 88 -8.52 -8.67 8.86
C ASP A 88 -10.05 -8.73 9.01
N VAL A 89 -10.66 -7.72 9.63
CA VAL A 89 -12.06 -7.76 10.08
C VAL A 89 -13.00 -7.04 9.12
N ASN A 90 -12.73 -5.77 8.84
CA ASN A 90 -13.62 -4.91 8.05
C ASN A 90 -12.83 -4.13 7.00
N LYS A 91 -13.50 -3.76 5.90
CA LYS A 91 -12.98 -2.84 4.89
C LYS A 91 -12.65 -1.48 5.54
N GLN A 92 -11.59 -0.84 5.05
CA GLN A 92 -11.06 0.42 5.57
C GLN A 92 -11.43 1.59 4.65
N MET A 93 -11.29 2.80 5.17
CA MET A 93 -11.46 4.05 4.44
C MET A 93 -10.26 4.97 4.69
N HIS A 94 -9.96 5.84 3.72
CA HIS A 94 -8.96 6.91 3.86
C HIS A 94 -7.60 6.46 4.41
N ALA A 95 -7.09 5.34 3.91
CA ALA A 95 -5.78 4.87 4.32
C ALA A 95 -4.68 5.80 3.76
N LEU A 96 -3.73 6.20 4.61
CA LEU A 96 -2.63 7.09 4.24
C LEU A 96 -1.37 6.76 5.03
N PHE A 97 -0.21 6.91 4.39
CA PHE A 97 1.07 6.85 5.10
C PHE A 97 1.22 8.06 6.01
N LEU A 98 1.65 7.81 7.25
CA LEU A 98 2.10 8.89 8.12
C LEU A 98 3.44 9.45 7.62
N PRO A 99 3.80 10.70 7.95
CA PRO A 99 5.03 11.35 7.48
C PRO A 99 6.33 10.61 7.84
N ASP A 100 6.28 9.72 8.82
CA ASP A 100 7.44 8.88 9.16
C ASP A 100 7.69 7.74 8.17
N GLY A 101 6.73 7.46 7.27
CA GLY A 101 6.76 6.36 6.32
C GLY A 101 6.69 4.97 6.95
N LYS A 102 6.55 4.86 8.27
CA LYS A 102 6.59 3.59 9.04
C LYS A 102 5.23 3.16 9.53
N ARG A 103 4.20 3.98 9.35
CA ARG A 103 2.85 3.75 9.83
C ARG A 103 1.85 4.14 8.76
N VAL A 104 0.73 3.41 8.74
CA VAL A 104 -0.43 3.72 7.91
C VAL A 104 -1.59 4.02 8.85
N ALA A 105 -2.17 5.20 8.72
CA ALA A 105 -3.43 5.54 9.37
C ALA A 105 -4.59 5.18 8.46
N TYR A 106 -5.71 4.74 9.02
CA TYR A 106 -6.92 4.42 8.27
C TYR A 106 -8.15 4.51 9.17
N VAL A 107 -9.30 4.71 8.56
CA VAL A 107 -10.60 4.71 9.25
C VAL A 107 -11.27 3.36 9.05
N MET A 108 -11.85 2.82 10.12
CA MET A 108 -12.66 1.60 10.06
C MET A 108 -13.83 1.78 11.03
N ASP A 109 -15.04 1.52 10.58
CA ASP A 109 -16.27 1.68 11.39
C ASP A 109 -16.36 3.03 12.14
N ASN A 110 -15.95 4.10 11.45
CA ASN A 110 -15.90 5.49 11.95
C ASN A 110 -14.89 5.75 13.08
N ASP A 111 -14.07 4.78 13.45
CA ASP A 111 -12.95 4.95 14.36
C ASP A 111 -11.62 5.11 13.56
N LEU A 112 -10.69 5.88 14.12
CA LEU A 112 -9.36 6.10 13.55
C LEU A 112 -8.35 5.12 14.14
N TYR A 113 -7.63 4.44 13.24
CA TYR A 113 -6.61 3.46 13.59
C TYR A 113 -5.28 3.82 12.95
N PHE A 114 -4.21 3.27 13.51
CA PHE A 114 -2.94 3.16 12.81
C PHE A 114 -2.38 1.76 12.95
N LYS A 115 -1.59 1.39 11.94
CA LYS A 115 -0.84 0.15 11.90
C LYS A 115 0.61 0.45 11.53
N ARG A 116 1.55 -0.20 12.23
CA ARG A 116 2.95 -0.19 11.78
C ARG A 116 3.04 -0.84 10.41
N SER A 117 3.61 -0.12 9.47
CA SER A 117 3.79 -0.56 8.10
C SER A 117 4.85 -1.66 8.03
N CYS A 118 4.86 -2.39 6.92
CA CYS A 118 5.44 -3.72 6.79
C CYS A 118 6.97 -3.74 6.64
N ILE A 119 7.65 -2.67 7.04
CA ILE A 119 9.09 -2.58 6.91
C ILE A 119 9.71 -3.73 7.69
N ARG A 120 10.50 -4.55 6.98
CA ARG A 120 11.37 -5.54 7.61
C ARG A 120 12.16 -4.87 8.73
N GLN A 121 11.82 -5.20 9.97
CA GLN A 121 12.68 -4.89 11.10
C GLN A 121 13.79 -5.94 11.09
N ASP A 122 14.91 -5.60 10.47
CA ASP A 122 16.17 -6.29 10.76
C ASP A 122 16.60 -5.84 12.17
N ASP A 123 16.07 -6.51 13.19
CA ASP A 123 16.51 -6.33 14.57
C ASP A 123 17.85 -7.08 14.73
N PRO A 124 19.00 -6.39 14.90
CA PRO A 124 20.31 -7.01 14.99
C PRO A 124 20.48 -7.64 16.38
N GLY A 125 19.76 -8.73 16.66
CA GLY A 125 19.84 -9.39 17.96
C GLY A 125 18.87 -10.54 18.19
N HIS A 126 17.79 -10.66 17.42
CA HIS A 126 16.83 -11.74 17.61
C HIS A 126 16.34 -12.33 16.29
N TYR A 127 16.81 -13.55 15.97
CA TYR A 127 16.27 -14.41 14.92
C TYR A 127 14.89 -14.96 15.30
N ARG A 128 13.93 -14.08 15.58
CA ARG A 128 12.56 -14.47 15.87
C ARG A 128 11.61 -13.60 15.06
N TRP A 129 10.99 -14.21 14.06
CA TRP A 129 9.92 -13.62 13.27
C TRP A 129 8.77 -13.21 14.20
N LYS A 130 8.72 -11.92 14.57
CA LYS A 130 7.53 -11.32 15.17
C LYS A 130 6.82 -10.52 14.10
N SER A 131 5.78 -11.11 13.51
CA SER A 131 4.73 -10.36 12.82
C SER A 131 3.89 -9.63 13.86
N GLN A 132 4.48 -8.65 14.56
CA GLN A 132 3.73 -7.85 15.52
C GLN A 132 3.26 -6.57 14.84
N CYS A 133 2.26 -6.77 13.99
CA CYS A 133 1.43 -5.73 13.42
C CYS A 133 0.33 -5.42 14.45
N ASP A 134 0.66 -4.69 15.51
CA ASP A 134 -0.34 -4.30 16.50
C ASP A 134 -1.23 -3.18 15.93
N HIS A 135 -2.52 -3.44 15.90
CA HIS A 135 -3.58 -2.47 15.58
C HIS A 135 -3.86 -1.65 16.84
N GLN A 136 -3.69 -0.34 16.78
CA GLN A 136 -4.04 0.55 17.90
C GLN A 136 -5.09 1.56 17.46
N ARG A 137 -6.20 1.57 18.22
CA ARG A 137 -7.28 2.55 18.13
C ARG A 137 -6.81 3.86 18.77
N ILE A 138 -6.97 4.98 18.08
CA ILE A 138 -6.55 6.30 18.58
C ILE A 138 -7.68 6.97 19.38
N LEU A 139 -8.93 6.74 18.99
CA LEU A 139 -10.15 7.31 19.58
C LEU A 139 -11.28 6.30 19.47
#